data_AF-A0A9J6GIS6-F1
#
_entry.id   AF-A0A9J6GIS6-F1
#
_cell.length_a   1.000
_cell.length_b   1.000
_cell.length_c   1.000
_cell.angle_alpha   90.00
_cell.angle_beta   90.00
_cell.angle_gamma   90.00
#
_symmetry.space_group_name_H-M   'P 1'
#
loop_
_entity.id
_entity.type
_entity.pdbx_description
1 polymer ?
#
loop_
_entity_poly.entity_id
_entity_poly.type
_entity_poly.pdbx_seq_one_letter_code
_entity_poly.pdbx_strand_id
1 'polypeptide(L)'
;MSFLEPCGASTDAGNVSHELPTMHPVFAIETKCKNHTLGFAESANAPEAQAPTLRVAKMLALTALDLFTNPELLSEVKREFEEWKATQTKGER
;
A
#
# COMPACT_ATOMS: atom_id res chain seq x y z
N MET A 1 -7.88 17.94 -9.62
CA MET A 1 -7.60 16.83 -8.71
C MET A 1 -6.15 16.97 -8.28
N SER A 2 -5.90 17.57 -7.12
CA SER A 2 -4.53 17.77 -6.63
C SER A 2 -3.94 16.41 -6.30
N PHE A 3 -2.97 15.96 -7.09
CA PHE A 3 -2.13 14.85 -6.70
C PHE A 3 -1.47 15.22 -5.37
N LEU A 4 -1.62 14.38 -4.35
CA LEU A 4 -0.87 14.56 -3.11
C LEU A 4 0.62 14.61 -3.46
N GLU A 5 1.33 15.61 -2.95
CA GLU A 5 2.79 15.62 -3.03
C GLU A 5 3.33 14.32 -2.41
N PRO A 6 4.33 13.66 -3.03
CA PRO A 6 4.94 12.47 -2.47
C PRO A 6 5.48 12.78 -1.07
N CYS A 7 4.88 12.16 -0.05
CA CYS A 7 5.48 12.14 1.27
C CYS A 7 6.79 11.36 1.16
N GLY A 8 7.92 11.98 1.53
CA GLY A 8 9.19 11.26 1.63
C GLY A 8 9.02 10.09 2.61
N ALA A 9 9.03 8.87 2.07
CA ALA A 9 8.88 7.63 2.81
C ALA A 9 9.96 6.63 2.36
N SER A 10 10.35 5.73 3.24
CA SER A 10 11.32 4.67 2.95
C SER A 10 10.82 3.38 3.58
N THR A 11 10.65 2.35 2.76
CA THR A 11 10.12 1.03 3.15
C THR A 11 10.77 -0.06 2.29
N ASP A 12 11.07 -1.20 2.90
CA ASP A 12 11.61 -2.38 2.21
C ASP A 12 10.57 -3.06 1.30
N ALA A 13 9.28 -2.78 1.49
CA ALA A 13 8.22 -3.15 0.55
C ALA A 13 8.47 -2.58 -0.86
N GLY A 14 9.23 -1.48 -0.97
CA GLY A 14 9.70 -0.95 -2.25
C GLY A 14 10.54 -1.96 -3.03
N ASN A 15 11.43 -2.70 -2.37
CA ASN A 15 12.24 -3.74 -3.00
C ASN A 15 11.35 -4.84 -3.61
N VAL A 16 10.30 -5.26 -2.89
CA VAL A 16 9.35 -6.26 -3.39
C VAL A 16 8.56 -5.74 -4.60
N SER A 17 8.24 -4.44 -4.61
CA SER A 17 7.49 -3.81 -5.72
C SER A 17 8.22 -3.79 -7.05
N HIS A 18 9.54 -4.04 -7.08
CA HIS A 18 10.28 -4.22 -8.34
C HIS A 18 10.12 -5.63 -8.93
N GLU A 19 9.83 -6.63 -8.09
CA GLU A 19 9.76 -8.03 -8.50
C GLU A 19 8.32 -8.54 -8.66
N LEU A 20 7.38 -7.99 -7.89
CA LEU A 20 5.98 -8.43 -7.86
C LEU A 20 5.00 -7.25 -7.80
N PRO A 21 3.75 -7.40 -8.33
CA PRO A 21 2.68 -6.46 -8.06
C PRO A 21 2.47 -6.29 -6.55
N THR A 22 2.67 -5.07 -6.05
CA THR A 22 2.74 -4.80 -4.61
C THR A 22 1.93 -3.55 -4.26
N MET A 23 1.24 -3.58 -3.13
CA MET A 23 0.56 -2.42 -2.56
C MET A 23 1.04 -2.16 -1.12
N HIS A 24 1.24 -0.90 -0.76
CA HIS A 24 1.58 -0.48 0.60
C HIS A 24 0.63 0.65 1.04
N PRO A 25 -0.62 0.32 1.42
CA PRO A 25 -1.61 1.32 1.79
C PRO A 25 -1.27 1.97 3.13
N VAL A 26 -1.51 3.28 3.21
CA VAL A 26 -1.43 4.07 4.45
C VAL A 26 -2.83 4.56 4.78
N PHE A 27 -3.20 4.52 6.06
CA PHE A 27 -4.49 5.00 6.54
C PHE A 27 -4.32 5.90 7.75
N ALA A 28 -5.31 6.78 7.96
CA ALA A 28 -5.31 7.68 9.10
C ALA A 28 -5.79 6.97 10.37
N ILE A 29 -5.04 7.16 11.44
CA ILE A 29 -5.50 7.02 12.82
C ILE A 29 -5.64 8.43 13.38
N GLU A 30 -6.63 8.69 14.23
CA GLU A 30 -6.87 10.04 14.76
C GLU A 30 -5.71 10.50 15.63
N THR A 31 -4.77 11.27 15.05
CA THR A 31 -3.58 11.72 15.75
C THR A 31 -3.07 13.05 15.21
N LYS A 32 -2.51 13.87 16.10
CA LYS A 32 -1.76 15.08 15.75
C LYS A 32 -0.25 14.84 15.75
N CYS A 33 0.19 13.66 16.17
CA CYS A 33 1.60 13.28 16.27
C CYS A 33 2.10 12.73 14.93
N LYS A 34 3.37 12.98 14.61
CA LYS A 34 4.02 12.38 13.43
C LYS A 34 4.48 10.96 13.72
N ASN A 35 4.62 10.14 12.68
CA ASN A 35 5.28 8.83 12.76
C ASN A 35 6.66 8.97 13.44
N HIS A 36 7.13 7.89 14.08
CA HIS A 36 8.39 7.85 14.84
C HIS A 36 8.43 8.74 16.09
N THR A 37 7.28 8.97 16.74
CA THR A 37 7.20 9.65 18.04
C THR A 37 6.48 8.80 19.07
N LEU A 38 6.75 9.02 20.36
CA LEU A 38 6.05 8.34 21.46
C LEU A 38 4.54 8.60 21.41
N GLY A 39 4.13 9.85 21.17
CA GLY A 39 2.72 10.20 21.05
C GLY A 39 2.01 9.50 19.89
N PHE A 40 2.70 9.22 18.77
CA PHE A 40 2.11 8.40 17.72
C PHE A 40 1.96 6.94 18.13
N ALA A 41 2.91 6.38 18.89
CA ALA A 41 2.78 5.03 19.43
C ALA A 41 1.59 4.91 20.40
N GLU A 42 1.38 5.92 21.25
CA GLU A 42 0.20 6.01 22.12
C GLU A 42 -1.10 6.06 21.30
N SER A 43 -1.18 6.95 20.30
CA SER A 43 -2.37 7.05 19.43
C SER A 43 -2.62 5.77 18.63
N ALA A 44 -1.59 5.09 18.14
CA ALA A 44 -1.72 3.84 17.40
C ALA A 44 -2.23 2.68 18.27
N ASN A 45 -1.94 2.71 19.57
CA ASN A 45 -2.42 1.73 20.53
C ASN A 45 -3.82 2.08 21.10
N ALA A 46 -4.38 3.25 20.77
CA ALA A 46 -5.67 3.68 21.28
C ALA A 46 -6.83 2.83 20.72
N PRO A 47 -7.92 2.62 21.48
CA PRO A 47 -9.11 1.90 21.00
C PRO A 47 -9.70 2.49 19.71
N GLU A 48 -9.68 3.81 19.56
CA GLU A 48 -10.21 4.54 18.41
C GLU A 48 -9.43 4.25 17.12
N ALA A 49 -8.14 3.93 17.24
CA ALA A 49 -7.30 3.52 16.11
C ALA A 49 -7.60 2.09 15.62
N GLN A 50 -8.29 1.26 16.42
CA GLN A 50 -8.54 -0.14 16.06
C GLN A 50 -9.66 -0.27 15.01
N ALA A 51 -10.66 0.60 15.03
CA ALA A 51 -11.74 0.60 14.04
C ALA A 51 -11.24 0.87 12.60
N PRO A 52 -10.46 1.92 12.31
CA PRO A 52 -9.88 2.11 10.98
C PRO A 52 -8.88 1.01 10.61
N THR A 53 -8.08 0.52 11.57
CA THR A 53 -7.18 -0.63 11.35
C THR A 53 -7.94 -1.86 10.86
N LEU A 54 -9.04 -2.23 11.54
CA LEU A 54 -9.86 -3.37 11.14
C LEU A 54 -10.51 -3.16 9.76
N ARG A 55 -10.90 -1.94 9.43
CA ARG A 55 -11.45 -1.61 8.10
C ARG A 55 -10.41 -1.85 7.00
N VAL A 56 -9.18 -1.42 7.21
CA VAL A 56 -8.09 -1.61 6.23
C VAL A 56 -7.67 -3.07 6.14
N ALA A 57 -7.63 -3.79 7.26
CA ALA A 57 -7.38 -5.23 7.26
C ALA A 57 -8.44 -5.99 6.44
N LYS A 58 -9.72 -5.63 6.59
CA LYS A 58 -10.81 -6.20 5.77
C LYS A 58 -10.67 -5.82 4.30
N MET A 59 -10.29 -4.58 3.98
CA MET A 59 -10.04 -4.16 2.61
C MET A 59 -8.94 -5.02 1.97
N LEU A 60 -7.81 -5.21 2.64
CA LEU A 60 -6.72 -6.07 2.15
C LEU A 60 -7.17 -7.52 1.92
N ALA A 61 -7.93 -8.08 2.86
CA ALA A 61 -8.45 -9.44 2.74
C ALA A 61 -9.44 -9.58 1.56
N LEU A 62 -10.30 -8.59 1.35
CA LEU A 62 -11.24 -8.57 0.24
C LEU A 62 -10.51 -8.39 -1.10
N THR A 63 -9.50 -7.53 -1.18
CA THR A 63 -8.66 -7.40 -2.38
C THR A 63 -7.96 -8.72 -2.73
N ALA A 64 -7.42 -9.43 -1.73
CA ALA A 64 -6.85 -10.75 -1.96
C ALA A 64 -7.90 -11.77 -2.43
N LEU A 65 -9.11 -11.72 -1.85
CA LEU A 65 -10.23 -12.58 -2.26
C LEU A 65 -10.64 -12.31 -3.71
N ASP A 66 -10.72 -11.06 -4.14
CA ASP A 66 -11.01 -10.69 -5.52
C ASP A 66 -9.98 -11.32 -6.47
N LEU A 67 -8.68 -11.23 -6.13
CA LEU A 67 -7.61 -11.85 -6.94
C LEU A 67 -7.65 -13.39 -6.94
N PHE A 68 -8.09 -14.02 -5.86
CA PHE A 68 -8.23 -15.48 -5.81
C PHE A 68 -9.47 -16.01 -6.53
N THR A 69 -10.53 -15.21 -6.60
CA THR A 69 -11.82 -15.63 -7.16
C THR A 69 -12.05 -15.16 -8.59
N ASN A 70 -11.24 -14.21 -9.07
CA ASN A 70 -11.31 -13.68 -10.43
C ASN A 70 -9.96 -13.85 -11.15
N PRO A 71 -9.76 -14.98 -11.87
CA PRO A 71 -8.53 -15.26 -12.61
C PRO A 71 -8.18 -14.21 -13.67
N GLU A 72 -9.19 -13.59 -14.28
CA GLU A 72 -9.04 -12.56 -15.30
C GLU A 72 -8.44 -11.30 -14.69
N LEU A 73 -8.94 -10.86 -13.52
CA LEU A 73 -8.37 -9.74 -12.77
C LEU A 73 -6.91 -10.00 -12.38
N LEU A 74 -6.61 -11.21 -11.88
CA LEU A 74 -5.23 -11.58 -11.55
C LEU A 74 -4.31 -11.55 -12.78
N SER A 75 -4.82 -12.00 -13.93
CA SER A 75 -4.08 -11.94 -15.20
C SER A 75 -3.81 -10.49 -15.64
N GLU A 76 -4.79 -9.60 -15.45
CA GLU A 76 -4.65 -8.18 -15.77
C GLU A 76 -3.61 -7.50 -14.89
N VAL A 77 -3.67 -7.69 -13.57
CA VAL A 77 -2.67 -7.15 -12.62
C VAL A 77 -1.25 -7.60 -12.98
N LYS A 78 -1.07 -8.88 -13.31
CA LYS A 78 0.24 -9.40 -13.73
C LYS A 78 0.71 -8.78 -15.04
N ARG A 79 -0.18 -8.65 -16.02
CA ARG A 79 0.14 -8.04 -17.32
C ARG A 79 0.56 -6.58 -17.17
N GLU A 80 -0.21 -5.77 -16.44
CA GLU A 80 0.12 -4.36 -16.21
C GLU A 80 1.48 -4.20 -15.51
N PHE A 81 1.79 -5.08 -14.57
CA PHE A 81 3.08 -5.09 -13.90
C PHE A 81 4.24 -5.40 -14.84
N GLU A 82 4.10 -6.40 -15.72
CA GLU A 82 5.13 -6.72 -16.73
C GLU A 82 5.31 -5.58 -17.74
N GLU A 83 4.22 -4.93 -18.16
CA GLU A 83 4.26 -3.75 -19.02
C GLU A 83 5.02 -2.60 -18.34
N TRP A 84 4.73 -2.33 -17.05
CA TRP A 84 5.45 -1.33 -16.26
C TRP A 84 6.94 -1.67 -16.14
N LYS A 85 7.31 -2.90 -15.78
CA LYS A 85 8.74 -3.31 -15.69
C LYS A 85 9.47 -3.06 -17.01
N ALA A 86 8.83 -3.36 -18.15
CA ALA A 86 9.41 -3.12 -19.47
C ALA A 86 9.65 -1.62 -19.76
N THR A 87 8.90 -0.70 -19.13
CA THR A 87 9.17 0.75 -19.24
C THR A 87 10.40 1.17 -18.44
N GLN A 88 10.65 0.57 -17.28
CA GLN A 88 11.77 0.93 -16.41
C GLN A 88 13.11 0.52 -17.06
N THR A 89 13.18 -0.67 -17.67
CA THR A 89 14.37 -1.17 -18.38
C THR A 89 14.73 -0.36 -19.64
N LYS A 90 13.79 0.43 -20.18
CA LYS A 90 14.06 1.32 -21.32
C LYS A 90 14.63 2.67 -20.91
N GLY A 91 14.42 3.12 -19.67
CA GLY A 91 14.94 4.40 -19.16
C GLY A 91 16.40 4.34 -18.70
N GLU A 92 16.96 3.13 -18.56
CA GLU A 92 18.36 2.88 -18.17
C GLU A 92 19.30 2.68 -19.38
N ARG A 93 18.83 2.96 -20.60
CA ARG A 93 19.62 2.93 -21.84
C ARG A 93 19.71 4.30 -22.51
#